data_AF-A0A925DVI4-F1
#
_entry.id   AF-A0A925DVI4-F1
#
_cell.length_a   1.000
_cell.length_b   1.000
_cell.length_c   1.000
_cell.angle_alpha   90.00
_cell.angle_beta   90.00
_cell.angle_gamma   90.00
#
_symmetry.space_group_name_H-M   'P 1'
#
loop_
_entity.id
_entity.type
_entity.pdbx_description
1 polymer ?
#
loop_
_entity_poly.entity_id
_entity_poly.type
_entity_poly.pdbx_seq_one_letter_code
_entity_poly.pdbx_strand_id
1 'polypeptide(L)' 'MKKSQIKSMPPYFDRYINLTNDVDIITALEKNGLNYFLEHRERIKNLGDSVYEDGKWTAKEILQHIIDTERVFTYRAL' A
#
# COMPACT_ATOMS: atom_id res chain seq x y z
N MET A 1 8.48 5.90 -13.60
CA MET A 1 9.29 4.72 -13.97
C MET A 1 8.39 3.49 -13.94
N LYS A 2 8.48 2.62 -14.96
CA LYS A 2 7.76 1.34 -15.06
C LYS A 2 8.63 0.17 -14.61
N LYS A 3 8.01 -0.97 -14.31
CA LYS A 3 8.71 -2.22 -13.93
C LYS A 3 9.70 -2.67 -14.99
N SER A 4 9.34 -2.58 -16.27
CA SER A 4 10.19 -2.92 -17.43
C SER A 4 11.45 -2.05 -17.54
N GLN A 5 11.52 -0.93 -16.82
CA GLN A 5 12.67 -0.03 -16.82
C GLN A 5 13.68 -0.37 -15.71
N ILE A 6 13.40 -1.37 -14.86
CA ILE A 6 14.33 -1.85 -13.81
C ILE A 6 15.48 -2.61 -14.47
N LYS A 7 16.69 -2.06 -14.40
CA LYS A 7 17.90 -2.66 -15.02
C LYS A 7 18.47 -3.84 -14.23
N SER A 8 18.42 -3.76 -12.90
CA SER A 8 18.89 -4.81 -12.00
C SER A 8 17.85 -4.98 -10.90
N MET A 9 17.34 -6.20 -10.76
CA MET A 9 16.29 -6.48 -9.79
C MET A 9 16.91 -6.54 -8.39
N PRO A 10 16.41 -5.76 -7.41
CA PRO A 10 16.94 -5.82 -6.06
C PRO A 10 16.69 -7.21 -5.45
N PRO A 11 17.70 -7.83 -4.80
CA PRO A 11 17.50 -9.07 -4.06
C PRO A 11 16.37 -8.90 -3.04
N TYR A 12 15.61 -9.98 -2.79
CA TYR A 12 14.46 -10.03 -1.87
C TYR A 12 13.18 -9.30 -2.34
N PHE A 13 13.30 -8.19 -3.07
CA PHE A 13 12.14 -7.40 -3.51
C PHE A 13 11.54 -7.87 -4.85
N ASP A 14 12.29 -8.65 -5.61
CA ASP A 14 11.89 -9.26 -6.88
C ASP A 14 10.53 -9.96 -6.79
N ARG A 15 10.28 -10.72 -5.72
CA ARG A 15 9.02 -11.43 -5.49
C ARG A 15 7.81 -10.50 -5.47
N TYR A 16 7.97 -9.28 -4.97
CA TYR A 16 6.88 -8.30 -4.88
C TYR A 16 6.75 -7.48 -6.16
N ILE A 17 7.88 -7.04 -6.72
CA ILE A 17 7.92 -6.30 -7.98
C ILE A 17 7.33 -7.16 -9.11
N ASN A 18 7.52 -8.47 -9.05
CA ASN A 18 6.97 -9.37 -10.06
C ASN A 18 5.45 -9.51 -10.03
N LEU A 19 4.79 -9.23 -8.90
CA LEU A 19 3.33 -9.26 -8.75
C LEU A 19 2.64 -8.00 -9.31
N THR A 20 3.39 -6.96 -9.68
CA THR A 20 2.83 -5.72 -10.21
C THR A 20 2.80 -5.71 -11.73
N ASN A 21 1.82 -4.99 -12.27
CA ASN A 21 1.70 -4.68 -13.68
C ASN A 21 2.77 -3.68 -14.14
N ASP A 22 3.04 -3.63 -15.44
CA ASP A 22 3.99 -2.67 -16.03
C ASP A 22 3.38 -1.26 -16.19
N VAL A 23 3.13 -0.61 -15.06
CA VAL A 23 2.49 0.71 -14.95
C VAL A 23 3.51 1.74 -14.48
N ASP A 24 3.33 3.01 -14.86
CA ASP A 24 4.15 4.08 -14.31
C ASP A 24 3.95 4.19 -12.79
N ILE A 25 5.06 4.32 -12.06
CA ILE A 25 5.07 4.32 -10.60
C ILE A 25 4.18 5.40 -9.98
N ILE A 26 4.14 6.62 -10.53
CA ILE A 26 3.33 7.70 -9.96
C ILE A 26 1.85 7.37 -10.14
N THR A 27 1.47 6.96 -11.35
CA THR A 27 0.11 6.49 -11.62
C THR A 27 -0.29 5.31 -10.74
N ALA A 28 0.63 4.36 -10.49
CA ALA A 28 0.37 3.21 -9.64
C ALA A 28 0.16 3.61 -8.17
N LEU A 29 0.96 4.57 -7.66
CA LEU A 29 0.82 5.10 -6.30
C LEU A 29 -0.49 5.88 -6.12
N GLU A 30 -0.85 6.73 -7.08
CA GLU A 30 -2.12 7.49 -7.03
C GLU A 30 -3.32 6.54 -7.04
N LYS A 31 -3.32 5.56 -7.95
CA LYS A 31 -4.42 4.61 -8.11
C LYS A 31 -4.58 3.73 -6.88
N ASN A 32 -3.50 3.12 -6.39
CA ASN A 32 -3.54 2.12 -5.32
C ASN A 32 -3.37 2.71 -3.91
N GLY A 33 -3.04 3.99 -3.79
CA GLY A 33 -2.98 4.72 -2.53
C GLY A 33 -4.30 5.41 -2.21
N LEU A 34 -4.29 6.75 -2.27
CA LEU A 34 -5.43 7.56 -1.85
C LEU A 34 -6.71 7.27 -2.63
N ASN A 35 -6.63 7.07 -3.96
CA ASN A 35 -7.83 6.83 -4.76
C ASN A 35 -8.52 5.52 -4.37
N TYR A 36 -7.74 4.45 -4.20
CA TYR A 36 -8.26 3.17 -3.72
C TYR A 36 -8.93 3.31 -2.34
N PHE A 37 -8.29 4.03 -1.41
CA PHE A 37 -8.88 4.29 -0.11
C PHE A 37 -10.21 5.05 -0.22
N LEU A 38 -10.25 6.14 -1.00
CA LEU A 38 -11.45 6.96 -1.16
C LEU A 38 -12.61 6.18 -1.79
N GLU A 39 -12.32 5.31 -2.76
CA GLU A 39 -13.28 4.42 -3.40
C GLU A 39 -13.88 3.41 -2.39
N HIS A 40 -13.06 2.89 -1.47
CA HIS A 40 -13.46 1.80 -0.56
C HIS A 40 -13.76 2.25 0.88
N ARG A 41 -13.68 3.55 1.18
CA ARG A 41 -13.76 4.09 2.56
C ARG A 41 -14.99 3.64 3.33
N GLU A 42 -16.16 3.57 2.70
CA GLU A 42 -17.41 3.18 3.38
C GLU A 42 -17.38 1.70 3.72
N ARG A 43 -16.85 0.86 2.83
CA ARG A 43 -16.66 -0.58 3.11
C ARG A 43 -15.68 -0.78 4.26
N ILE A 44 -14.57 -0.05 4.28
CA ILE A 44 -13.56 -0.11 5.35
C ILE A 44 -14.18 0.33 6.68
N LYS A 45 -14.94 1.45 6.67
CA LYS A 45 -15.65 1.96 7.85
C LYS A 45 -16.66 0.96 8.40
N ASN A 46 -17.40 0.28 7.53
CA ASN A 46 -18.41 -0.72 7.90
C ASN A 46 -17.83 -1.97 8.57
N LEU A 47 -16.53 -2.24 8.44
CA LEU A 47 -15.88 -3.31 9.21
C LEU A 47 -15.84 -3.01 10.72
N GLY A 48 -15.90 -1.74 11.11
CA GLY A 48 -15.88 -1.33 12.51
C GLY A 48 -14.65 -1.86 13.24
N ASP A 49 -14.89 -2.57 14.34
CA ASP A 49 -13.86 -3.22 15.17
C ASP A 49 -13.81 -4.74 14.95
N SER A 50 -14.39 -5.22 13.85
CA SER A 50 -14.38 -6.64 13.51
C SER A 50 -12.98 -7.12 13.16
N VAL A 51 -12.61 -8.29 13.69
CA VAL A 51 -11.37 -9.00 13.38
C VAL A 51 -11.71 -10.42 12.94
N TYR A 52 -10.87 -11.00 12.08
CA TYR A 52 -11.10 -12.35 11.57
C TYR A 52 -10.60 -13.45 12.52
N GLU A 53 -9.75 -13.09 13.48
CA GLU A 53 -9.18 -13.98 14.48
C GLU A 53 -8.66 -13.14 15.66
N ASP A 54 -8.55 -13.76 16.83
CA ASP A 54 -8.04 -13.11 18.03
C ASP A 54 -6.60 -12.60 17.84
N GLY A 55 -6.34 -11.39 18.36
CA GLY A 55 -5.02 -10.75 18.27
C GLY A 55 -4.70 -10.13 16.90
N LYS A 56 -5.63 -10.13 15.94
CA LYS A 56 -5.48 -9.42 14.66
C LYS A 56 -5.90 -7.96 14.78
N TRP A 57 -5.38 -7.14 13.87
CA TRP A 57 -5.72 -5.73 13.79
C TRP A 57 -7.10 -5.51 13.18
N THR A 58 -7.81 -4.54 13.73
CA THR A 58 -8.98 -3.92 13.13
C THR A 58 -8.59 -3.14 11.86
N ALA A 59 -9.58 -2.85 11.02
CA ALA A 59 -9.36 -2.01 9.85
C ALA A 59 -8.82 -0.60 10.19
N LYS A 60 -9.18 -0.07 11.37
CA LYS A 60 -8.71 1.22 11.87
C LYS A 60 -7.22 1.19 12.22
N GLU A 61 -6.77 0.14 12.90
CA GLU A 61 -5.35 -0.05 13.25
C GLU A 61 -4.48 -0.26 12.00
N ILE A 62 -4.96 -1.03 11.03
CA ILE A 62 -4.27 -1.19 9.73
C ILE A 62 -4.12 0.17 9.04
N LEU A 63 -5.18 0.97 8.98
CA LEU A 63 -5.15 2.29 8.34
C LEU A 63 -4.16 3.23 9.05
N GLN A 64 -4.16 3.24 10.39
CA GLN A 64 -3.21 4.02 11.18
C GLN A 64 -1.77 3.60 10.88
N HIS A 65 -1.49 2.29 10.84
CA HIS A 65 -0.16 1.77 10.53
C HIS A 65 0.33 2.18 9.14
N ILE A 66 -0.55 2.17 8.13
CA ILE A 66 -0.23 2.64 6.78
C ILE A 66 0.11 4.14 6.82
N ILE A 67 -0.70 4.96 7.48
CA ILE A 67 -0.45 6.42 7.60
C ILE A 67 0.90 6.70 8.25
N ASP A 68 1.22 6.01 9.35
CA ASP A 68 2.50 6.19 10.04
C ASP A 68 3.69 5.80 9.17
N THR A 69 3.54 4.71 8.41
CA THR A 69 4.56 4.23 7.48
C THR A 69 4.79 5.21 6.33
N GLU A 70 3.73 5.73 5.72
CA GLU A 70 3.81 6.76 4.66
C GLU A 70 4.51 8.03 5.14
N ARG A 71 4.26 8.46 6.38
CA ARG A 71 4.96 9.60 6.97
C ARG A 71 6.45 9.34 7.10
N VAL A 72 6.85 8.15 7.57
CA VAL A 72 8.26 7.77 7.70
C VAL A 72 8.95 7.70 6.34
N PHE A 73 8.33 7.07 5.34
CA PHE A 73 8.90 6.99 3.99
C PHE A 73 9.03 8.35 3.33
N THR A 74 7.99 9.19 3.44
CA THR A 74 8.04 10.57 2.93
C THR A 74 9.14 11.38 3.59
N TYR A 75 9.30 11.26 4.91
CA TYR A 75 10.37 11.94 5.63
C TYR A 75 11.77 11.46 5.23
N ARG A 76 11.95 10.18 4.91
CA ARG A 76 13.23 9.61 4.46
C ARG A 76 13.55 9.86 2.99
N ALA A 77 12.55 10.25 2.20
CA ALA A 77 12.72 10.56 0.78
C ALA A 77 13.17 12.01 0.54
N LEU A 78 13.02 12.89 1.54
CA LEU A 78 13.61 14.24 1.59
C LEU A 78 15.12 14.17 1.86
#